data_AF-F3Z5R5-F1
#
_entry.id   AF-F3Z5R5-F1
#
_cell.length_a   1.000
_cell.length_b   1.000
_cell.length_c   1.000
_cell.angle_alpha   90.00
_cell.angle_beta   90.00
_cell.angle_gamma   90.00
#
_symmetry.space_group_name_H-M   'P 1'
#
loop_
_entity.id
_entity.type
_entity.pdbx_description
1 polymer ?
#
loop_
_entity_poly.entity_id
_entity_poly.type
_entity_poly.pdbx_seq_one_letter_code
_entity_poly.pdbx_strand_id
1 'polypeptide(L)'
;MRGQSPALLPEDVALLPSLPTTAARAADGTGPGCTSEKEEIMESVARGGTRWRRFAVVMVPGVAATAAIGVAVAQGALAASFSVSGQQFKVSADRLEGDGFAQYGGMDVESDGKTGHAVAVSSFDDAKLYNMCQSVVTPNVPLVGTITLKLSAGTKKDQPAVAHNLYVDLDDLSGEATFEDIDIGVAAGAKTRGPALAKNTPTGGFAQQARKATIEDVKQTAWATTAGTFKLSGLHMSLHKGVKECY
;
A
#
# COMPACT_ATOMS: atom_id res chain seq x y z
N MET A 1 19.84 -44.19 13.46
CA MET A 1 21.04 -44.03 12.61
C MET A 1 21.39 -42.54 12.56
N ARG A 2 22.61 -42.22 12.99
CA ARG A 2 23.42 -40.99 12.81
C ARG A 2 22.74 -39.70 12.32
N GLY A 3 22.53 -38.76 13.24
CA GLY A 3 23.31 -37.52 13.40
C GLY A 3 23.29 -36.43 12.31
N GLN A 4 22.83 -35.23 12.68
CA GLN A 4 23.52 -33.98 12.36
C GLN A 4 23.14 -32.84 13.34
N SER A 5 24.17 -32.13 13.82
CA SER A 5 24.12 -31.01 14.79
C SER A 5 23.52 -29.71 14.23
N PRO A 6 23.14 -28.75 15.12
CA PRO A 6 22.60 -27.44 14.76
C PRO A 6 23.73 -26.39 14.61
N ALA A 7 23.56 -25.42 13.69
CA ALA A 7 24.48 -24.29 13.54
C ALA A 7 23.77 -22.96 13.87
N LEU A 8 24.07 -22.53 15.10
CA LEU A 8 24.11 -21.20 15.71
C LEU A 8 23.97 -19.96 14.79
N LEU A 9 23.07 -19.07 15.22
CA LEU A 9 23.09 -17.62 14.96
C LEU A 9 24.31 -16.95 15.62
N PRO A 10 24.69 -15.74 15.17
CA PRO A 10 25.15 -14.73 16.11
C PRO A 10 24.21 -13.51 16.13
N GLU A 11 23.83 -13.17 17.36
CA GLU A 11 23.35 -11.87 17.78
C GLU A 11 24.44 -10.80 17.58
N ASP A 12 24.07 -9.60 17.14
CA ASP A 12 24.61 -8.31 17.61
C ASP A 12 24.10 -7.16 16.70
N VAL A 13 22.93 -6.60 17.04
CA VAL A 13 22.47 -5.30 16.54
C VAL A 13 22.56 -4.31 17.69
N ALA A 14 23.68 -3.60 17.78
CA ALA A 14 23.87 -2.49 18.71
C ALA A 14 23.80 -1.14 17.96
N LEU A 15 22.73 -0.40 18.26
CA LEU A 15 22.65 1.05 18.49
C LEU A 15 23.34 2.03 17.52
N LEU A 16 22.50 2.74 16.76
CA LEU A 16 22.78 4.02 16.08
C LEU A 16 22.98 5.18 17.08
N PRO A 17 23.72 6.23 16.67
CA PRO A 17 23.23 7.59 16.95
C PRO A 17 23.27 8.55 15.74
N SER A 18 22.13 9.25 15.62
CA SER A 18 21.79 10.60 15.10
C SER A 18 22.78 11.47 14.29
N LEU A 19 22.22 12.06 13.23
CA LEU A 19 22.66 13.16 12.36
C LEU A 19 22.99 14.49 13.07
N PRO A 20 23.64 15.44 12.36
CA PRO A 20 22.95 16.74 12.19
C PRO A 20 23.05 17.39 10.79
N THR A 21 22.07 18.26 10.55
CA THR A 21 21.80 19.15 9.40
C THR A 21 22.62 20.45 9.48
N THR A 22 23.01 21.08 8.36
CA THR A 22 23.31 22.52 8.34
C THR A 22 23.01 23.18 6.98
N ALA A 23 22.40 24.36 7.06
CA ALA A 23 21.89 25.23 5.99
C ALA A 23 22.84 26.42 5.68
N ALA A 24 22.59 27.08 4.55
CA ALA A 24 23.33 28.19 3.96
C ALA A 24 22.96 29.60 4.50
N ARG A 25 23.88 30.59 4.42
CA ARG A 25 23.62 31.98 3.93
C ARG A 25 24.89 32.86 3.82
N ALA A 26 24.71 34.04 3.23
CA ALA A 26 25.66 34.90 2.50
C ALA A 26 25.91 36.32 3.09
N ALA A 27 26.92 36.99 2.51
CA ALA A 27 27.13 38.44 2.25
C ALA A 27 27.38 39.42 3.42
N ASP A 28 28.46 40.24 3.37
CA ASP A 28 28.54 41.61 2.81
C ASP A 28 29.78 42.39 3.36
N GLY A 29 30.30 43.39 2.63
CA GLY A 29 31.64 43.99 2.81
C GLY A 29 31.74 45.34 3.58
N THR A 30 32.98 45.88 3.71
CA THR A 30 33.44 47.31 3.70
C THR A 30 34.95 47.40 4.05
N GLY A 31 35.78 48.15 3.29
CA GLY A 31 37.24 48.39 3.48
C GLY A 31 37.59 49.54 4.46
N PRO A 32 38.83 50.12 4.55
CA PRO A 32 39.92 50.19 3.55
C PRO A 32 41.42 50.10 4.06
N GLY A 33 42.39 50.03 3.13
CA GLY A 33 43.64 50.84 3.18
C GLY A 33 45.04 50.20 3.33
N CYS A 34 46.00 50.74 2.54
CA CYS A 34 47.49 50.61 2.53
C CYS A 34 48.12 49.35 1.90
N THR A 35 48.58 49.38 0.64
CA THR A 35 49.92 49.82 0.12
C THR A 35 51.08 48.88 0.48
N SER A 36 51.56 48.07 -0.48
CA SER A 36 52.89 48.17 -1.11
C SER A 36 53.16 46.93 -1.96
N GLU A 37 53.51 47.17 -3.23
CA GLU A 37 54.33 46.36 -4.15
C GLU A 37 54.13 44.82 -4.24
N LYS A 38 53.43 44.41 -5.30
CA LYS A 38 53.67 43.21 -6.14
C LYS A 38 54.14 41.94 -5.40
N GLU A 39 53.27 41.35 -4.60
CA GLU A 39 53.19 39.90 -4.49
C GLU A 39 51.93 39.45 -5.25
N GLU A 40 52.12 38.72 -6.35
CA GLU A 40 51.02 37.95 -6.94
C GLU A 40 50.75 36.73 -6.04
N ILE A 41 50.16 36.98 -4.87
CA ILE A 41 49.42 35.95 -4.15
C ILE A 41 48.10 35.83 -4.91
N MET A 42 48.05 34.95 -5.90
CA MET A 42 46.79 34.48 -6.47
C MET A 42 46.78 32.96 -6.48
N GLU A 43 46.30 32.45 -5.35
CA GLU A 43 45.32 31.37 -5.30
C GLU A 43 45.79 30.00 -5.83
N SER A 44 46.58 29.28 -5.03
CA SER A 44 46.46 27.83 -5.06
C SER A 44 45.32 27.41 -4.12
N VAL A 45 44.10 27.39 -4.68
CA VAL A 45 42.94 26.61 -4.22
C VAL A 45 43.43 25.44 -3.37
N ALA A 46 42.98 25.32 -2.11
CA ALA A 46 43.28 24.15 -1.29
C ALA A 46 43.12 22.91 -2.17
N ARG A 47 44.23 22.23 -2.50
CA ARG A 47 44.21 21.05 -3.38
C ARG A 47 43.50 19.94 -2.64
N GLY A 48 42.18 20.00 -2.64
CA GLY A 48 41.28 18.96 -2.19
C GLY A 48 41.33 17.81 -3.19
N GLY A 49 42.44 17.07 -3.18
CA GLY A 49 42.52 15.81 -3.90
C GLY A 49 41.66 14.79 -3.18
N THR A 50 40.62 14.27 -3.83
CA THR A 50 39.97 13.05 -3.37
C THR A 50 41.05 11.98 -3.28
N ARG A 51 41.32 11.45 -2.09
CA ARG A 51 42.19 10.29 -1.93
C ARG A 51 41.50 9.12 -2.60
N TRP A 52 41.75 8.92 -3.89
CA TRP A 52 41.08 7.93 -4.73
C TRP A 52 41.07 6.53 -4.11
N ARG A 53 42.15 6.13 -3.42
CA ARG A 53 42.17 4.86 -2.66
C ARG A 53 41.17 4.82 -1.50
N ARG A 54 41.05 5.90 -0.72
CA ARG A 54 40.08 5.98 0.39
C ARG A 54 38.65 6.14 -0.10
N PHE A 55 38.46 6.90 -1.18
CA PHE A 55 37.18 7.07 -1.83
C PHE A 55 36.66 5.73 -2.40
N ALA A 56 37.51 4.98 -3.09
CA ALA A 56 37.15 3.66 -3.63
C ALA A 56 36.78 2.66 -2.51
N VAL A 57 37.51 2.66 -1.39
CA VAL A 57 37.22 1.78 -0.24
C VAL A 57 35.82 2.01 0.33
N VAL A 58 35.27 3.23 0.24
CA VAL A 58 33.93 3.54 0.74
C VAL A 58 32.87 3.43 -0.35
N MET A 59 33.17 3.88 -1.57
CA MET A 59 32.22 3.88 -2.69
C MET A 59 31.94 2.48 -3.23
N VAL A 60 32.96 1.64 -3.35
CA VAL A 60 32.78 0.30 -3.94
C VAL A 60 31.83 -0.57 -3.12
N PRO A 61 31.95 -0.67 -1.77
CA PRO A 61 30.96 -1.40 -0.97
C PRO A 61 29.56 -0.80 -1.04
N GLY A 62 29.43 0.53 -1.05
CA GLY A 62 28.13 1.19 -1.14
C GLY A 62 27.43 0.94 -2.47
N VAL A 63 28.15 1.03 -3.59
CA VAL A 63 27.63 0.70 -4.91
C VAL A 63 27.32 -0.79 -5.02
N ALA A 64 28.17 -1.66 -4.46
CA ALA A 64 27.92 -3.10 -4.45
C ALA A 64 26.67 -3.47 -3.63
N ALA A 65 26.48 -2.87 -2.45
CA ALA A 65 25.29 -3.07 -1.64
C ALA A 65 24.02 -2.58 -2.35
N THR A 66 24.10 -1.40 -2.98
CA THR A 66 22.98 -0.84 -3.77
C THR A 66 22.64 -1.73 -4.97
N ALA A 67 23.66 -2.23 -5.68
CA ALA A 67 23.48 -3.14 -6.78
C ALA A 67 22.90 -4.49 -6.32
N ALA A 68 23.34 -5.01 -5.18
CA ALA A 68 22.81 -6.24 -4.60
C ALA A 68 21.33 -6.09 -4.21
N ILE A 69 20.95 -4.96 -3.60
CA ILE A 69 19.54 -4.64 -3.32
C ILE A 69 18.76 -4.51 -4.63
N GLY A 70 19.31 -3.83 -5.63
CA GLY A 70 18.69 -3.70 -6.95
C GLY A 70 18.46 -5.05 -7.65
N VAL A 71 19.41 -5.97 -7.58
CA VAL A 71 19.28 -7.35 -8.09
C VAL A 71 18.25 -8.13 -7.27
N ALA A 72 18.25 -8.01 -5.95
CA ALA A 72 17.27 -8.67 -5.09
C ALA A 72 15.83 -8.18 -5.37
N VAL A 73 15.65 -6.89 -5.65
CA VAL A 73 14.35 -6.35 -6.10
C VAL A 73 14.00 -6.86 -7.50
N ALA A 74 14.94 -6.86 -8.45
CA ALA A 74 14.71 -7.33 -9.81
C ALA A 74 14.40 -8.84 -9.89
N GLN A 75 14.94 -9.63 -8.97
CA GLN A 75 14.64 -11.06 -8.81
C GLN A 75 13.38 -11.33 -7.99
N GLY A 76 12.69 -10.28 -7.51
CA GLY A 76 11.47 -10.41 -6.70
C GLY A 76 11.69 -10.88 -5.27
N ALA A 77 12.94 -10.99 -4.80
CA ALA A 77 13.27 -11.37 -3.42
C ALA A 77 12.90 -10.27 -2.41
N LEU A 78 12.78 -9.02 -2.88
CA LEU A 78 12.27 -7.87 -2.13
C LEU A 78 11.11 -7.24 -2.91
N ALA A 79 9.99 -7.94 -3.00
CA ALA A 79 8.76 -7.39 -3.56
C ALA A 79 8.20 -6.32 -2.60
N ALA A 80 8.48 -5.04 -2.85
CA ALA A 80 7.73 -3.91 -2.29
C ALA A 80 6.37 -3.76 -3.00
N SER A 81 5.69 -4.88 -3.24
CA SER A 81 4.43 -4.94 -3.96
C SER A 81 3.32 -4.91 -2.94
N PHE A 82 2.28 -4.11 -3.21
CA PHE A 82 0.99 -4.22 -2.54
C PHE A 82 0.55 -5.65 -2.62
N SER A 83 0.74 -6.33 -1.50
CA SER A 83 0.56 -7.73 -1.41
C SER A 83 -0.52 -7.96 -0.39
N VAL A 84 -1.50 -8.76 -0.79
CA VAL A 84 -2.60 -9.13 0.09
C VAL A 84 -2.03 -10.00 1.21
N SER A 85 -2.50 -9.78 2.43
CA SER A 85 -1.98 -10.44 3.63
C SER A 85 -2.34 -11.94 3.69
N GLY A 86 -2.96 -12.49 2.65
CA GLY A 86 -3.53 -13.84 2.64
C GLY A 86 -4.67 -14.03 3.65
N GLN A 87 -5.20 -12.95 4.21
CA GLN A 87 -6.31 -12.99 5.16
C GLN A 87 -7.53 -12.35 4.54
N GLN A 88 -8.62 -13.10 4.49
CA GLN A 88 -9.92 -12.55 4.17
C GLN A 88 -10.40 -11.66 5.31
N PHE A 89 -11.12 -10.60 4.95
CA PHE A 89 -11.87 -9.79 5.89
C PHE A 89 -13.32 -9.68 5.45
N LYS A 90 -14.18 -9.52 6.45
CA LYS A 90 -15.61 -9.37 6.23
C LYS A 90 -16.00 -7.91 6.38
N VAL A 91 -16.78 -7.41 5.42
CA VAL A 91 -17.39 -6.08 5.46
C VAL A 91 -18.89 -6.24 5.37
N SER A 92 -19.62 -5.53 6.23
CA SER A 92 -21.05 -5.34 6.08
C SER A 92 -21.38 -3.87 6.09
N ALA A 93 -22.47 -3.51 5.42
CA ALA A 93 -23.02 -2.17 5.43
C ALA A 93 -24.53 -2.26 5.17
N ASP A 94 -25.32 -1.39 5.78
CA ASP A 94 -26.76 -1.36 5.52
C ASP A 94 -27.05 -0.98 4.07
N ARG A 95 -26.19 -0.10 3.51
CA ARG A 95 -26.31 0.37 2.13
C ARG A 95 -24.96 0.79 1.57
N LEU A 96 -24.70 0.38 0.33
CA LEU A 96 -23.62 0.87 -0.52
C LEU A 96 -24.26 1.55 -1.74
N GLU A 97 -23.99 2.83 -1.92
CA GLU A 97 -24.34 3.56 -3.14
C GLU A 97 -23.06 3.91 -3.87
N GLY A 98 -22.96 3.60 -5.15
CA GLY A 98 -21.80 3.98 -5.93
C GLY A 98 -22.12 4.37 -7.37
N ASP A 99 -21.34 5.30 -7.89
CA ASP A 99 -21.38 5.78 -9.26
C ASP A 99 -20.18 5.21 -10.03
N GLY A 100 -20.36 5.01 -11.33
CA GLY A 100 -19.32 4.44 -12.19
C GLY A 100 -18.98 3.01 -11.78
N PHE A 101 -19.99 2.14 -11.68
CA PHE A 101 -19.77 0.75 -11.28
C PHE A 101 -19.15 -0.06 -12.42
N ALA A 102 -18.15 -0.88 -12.11
CA ALA A 102 -17.73 -1.98 -12.96
C ALA A 102 -17.33 -3.20 -12.12
N GLN A 103 -17.73 -4.39 -12.57
CA GLN A 103 -17.44 -5.67 -11.95
C GLN A 103 -16.81 -6.61 -12.99
N TYR A 104 -15.68 -7.21 -12.64
CA TYR A 104 -14.97 -8.16 -13.51
C TYR A 104 -14.17 -9.18 -12.67
N GLY A 105 -13.73 -10.26 -13.30
CA GLY A 105 -12.85 -11.24 -12.66
C GLY A 105 -11.39 -10.81 -12.70
N GLY A 106 -10.65 -11.05 -11.63
CA GLY A 106 -9.22 -10.75 -11.50
C GLY A 106 -8.49 -11.83 -10.69
N MET A 107 -7.21 -11.58 -10.42
CA MET A 107 -6.38 -12.43 -9.59
C MET A 107 -5.51 -11.60 -8.66
N ASP A 108 -5.64 -11.83 -7.37
CA ASP A 108 -4.74 -11.29 -6.35
C ASP A 108 -3.58 -12.25 -6.09
N VAL A 109 -2.42 -11.69 -5.75
CA VAL A 109 -1.21 -12.48 -5.45
C VAL A 109 -0.69 -12.09 -4.07
N GLU A 110 -0.48 -13.08 -3.22
CA GLU A 110 0.06 -12.91 -1.86
C GLU A 110 1.53 -12.48 -1.85
N SER A 111 2.09 -12.26 -0.65
CA SER A 111 3.39 -11.61 -0.46
C SER A 111 4.55 -12.51 -0.84
N ASP A 112 4.27 -13.81 -0.92
CA ASP A 112 5.18 -14.82 -1.40
C ASP A 112 5.37 -14.78 -2.94
N GLY A 113 4.53 -14.01 -3.66
CA GLY A 113 4.54 -13.90 -5.12
C GLY A 113 4.11 -15.18 -5.85
N LYS A 114 3.56 -16.17 -5.15
CA LYS A 114 3.27 -17.51 -5.67
C LYS A 114 1.83 -17.95 -5.42
N THR A 115 1.24 -17.53 -4.32
CA THR A 115 -0.13 -17.89 -3.96
C THR A 115 -1.09 -16.90 -4.60
N GLY A 116 -1.95 -17.40 -5.49
CA GLY A 116 -2.93 -16.61 -6.22
C GLY A 116 -4.36 -16.88 -5.77
N HIS A 117 -5.15 -15.84 -5.61
CA HIS A 117 -6.58 -15.91 -5.28
C HIS A 117 -7.39 -15.39 -6.45
N ALA A 118 -8.35 -16.18 -6.93
CA ALA A 118 -9.33 -15.70 -7.89
C ALA A 118 -10.27 -14.73 -7.18
N VAL A 119 -10.45 -13.54 -7.72
CA VAL A 119 -11.25 -12.48 -7.10
C VAL A 119 -12.25 -11.91 -8.07
N ALA A 120 -13.41 -11.53 -7.56
CA ALA A 120 -14.40 -10.73 -8.26
C ALA A 120 -14.16 -9.25 -7.88
N VAL A 121 -13.51 -8.51 -8.77
CA VAL A 121 -13.18 -7.09 -8.55
C VAL A 121 -14.41 -6.22 -8.80
N SER A 122 -14.98 -5.67 -7.73
CA SER A 122 -15.99 -4.61 -7.74
C SER A 122 -15.29 -3.25 -7.72
N SER A 123 -15.61 -2.37 -8.66
CA SER A 123 -14.99 -1.04 -8.75
C SER A 123 -16.03 0.07 -8.89
N PHE A 124 -15.75 1.21 -8.26
CA PHE A 124 -16.62 2.39 -8.21
C PHE A 124 -15.78 3.66 -8.32
N ASP A 125 -16.21 4.63 -9.13
CA ASP A 125 -15.56 5.94 -9.20
C ASP A 125 -15.76 6.70 -7.88
N ASP A 126 -17.00 6.69 -7.41
CA ASP A 126 -17.43 7.26 -6.14
C ASP A 126 -18.32 6.25 -5.40
N ALA A 127 -18.10 6.08 -4.10
CA ALA A 127 -18.90 5.19 -3.28
C ALA A 127 -19.22 5.81 -1.91
N LYS A 128 -20.43 5.55 -1.42
CA LYS A 128 -20.92 5.91 -0.09
C LYS A 128 -21.39 4.66 0.63
N LEU A 129 -20.80 4.39 1.79
CA LEU A 129 -21.15 3.27 2.66
C LEU A 129 -21.83 3.79 3.92
N TYR A 130 -23.04 3.30 4.17
CA TYR A 130 -23.84 3.65 5.34
C TYR A 130 -23.76 2.52 6.36
N ASN A 131 -23.49 2.89 7.62
CA ASN A 131 -23.36 1.98 8.75
C ASN A 131 -22.44 0.79 8.47
N MET A 132 -21.20 1.07 8.02
CA MET A 132 -20.26 0.01 7.68
C MET A 132 -19.61 -0.59 8.92
N CYS A 133 -19.38 -1.90 8.86
CA CYS A 133 -18.62 -2.70 9.79
C CYS A 133 -17.61 -3.54 9.01
N GLN A 134 -16.33 -3.46 9.36
CA GLN A 134 -15.27 -4.30 8.83
C GLN A 134 -14.66 -5.13 9.98
N SER A 135 -14.42 -6.41 9.75
CA SER A 135 -13.77 -7.30 10.71
C SER A 135 -12.72 -8.19 10.04
N VAL A 136 -11.56 -8.31 10.67
CA VAL A 136 -10.46 -9.20 10.26
C VAL A 136 -10.18 -10.13 11.42
N VAL A 137 -10.22 -11.44 11.18
CA VAL A 137 -9.88 -12.45 12.19
C VAL A 137 -8.45 -12.91 11.96
N THR A 138 -7.59 -12.69 12.95
CA THR A 138 -6.21 -13.15 12.92
C THR A 138 -6.06 -14.32 13.90
N PRO A 139 -5.98 -15.57 13.41
CA PRO A 139 -5.74 -16.72 14.27
C PRO A 139 -4.28 -16.77 14.73
N ASN A 140 -4.03 -17.56 15.79
CA ASN A 140 -2.69 -17.94 16.24
C ASN A 140 -1.73 -16.78 16.57
N VAL A 141 -2.26 -15.66 17.09
CA VAL A 141 -1.39 -14.58 17.55
C VAL A 141 -0.65 -15.03 18.81
N PRO A 142 0.70 -14.97 18.85
CA PRO A 142 1.48 -15.44 19.99
C PRO A 142 0.99 -14.84 21.30
N LEU A 143 0.90 -15.67 22.36
CA LEU A 143 0.49 -15.29 23.72
C LEU A 143 -0.98 -14.87 23.91
N VAL A 144 -1.71 -14.49 22.86
CA VAL A 144 -3.08 -13.95 22.97
C VAL A 144 -4.14 -14.79 22.25
N GLY A 145 -3.73 -15.75 21.41
CA GLY A 145 -4.63 -16.62 20.67
C GLY A 145 -5.26 -15.93 19.47
N THR A 146 -6.49 -16.31 19.10
CA THR A 146 -7.22 -15.64 18.02
C THR A 146 -7.71 -14.26 18.47
N ILE A 147 -7.46 -13.25 17.64
CA ILE A 147 -7.97 -11.89 17.83
C ILE A 147 -8.80 -11.46 16.63
N THR A 148 -9.73 -10.54 16.85
CA THR A 148 -10.49 -9.87 15.79
C THR A 148 -10.27 -8.37 15.87
N LEU A 149 -9.78 -7.79 14.78
CA LEU A 149 -9.80 -6.35 14.59
C LEU A 149 -11.16 -5.97 13.99
N LYS A 150 -11.88 -5.06 14.64
CA LYS A 150 -13.19 -4.58 14.19
C LYS A 150 -13.16 -3.07 14.00
N LEU A 151 -13.70 -2.61 12.88
CA LEU A 151 -13.79 -1.22 12.49
C LEU A 151 -15.24 -0.91 12.15
N SER A 152 -15.73 0.25 12.56
CA SER A 152 -17.04 0.76 12.17
C SER A 152 -16.93 2.21 11.72
N ALA A 153 -17.69 2.59 10.69
CA ALA A 153 -17.77 3.95 10.21
C ALA A 153 -19.14 4.19 9.54
N GLY A 154 -19.47 5.45 9.24
CA GLY A 154 -20.72 5.76 8.57
C GLY A 154 -21.98 5.52 9.40
N THR A 155 -21.84 5.39 10.73
CA THR A 155 -22.93 4.98 11.64
C THR A 155 -24.01 6.05 11.84
N LYS A 156 -23.73 7.30 11.46
CA LYS A 156 -24.71 8.38 11.45
C LYS A 156 -25.32 8.49 10.05
N LYS A 157 -26.65 8.60 9.99
CA LYS A 157 -27.44 8.60 8.74
C LYS A 157 -26.98 9.62 7.70
N ASP A 158 -26.53 10.80 8.14
CA ASP A 158 -26.11 11.93 7.31
C ASP A 158 -24.60 11.99 7.08
N GLN A 159 -23.83 11.04 7.62
CA GLN A 159 -22.36 11.04 7.54
C GLN A 159 -21.86 9.66 7.10
N PRO A 160 -22.13 9.22 5.86
CA PRO A 160 -21.60 7.96 5.35
C PRO A 160 -20.07 7.98 5.29
N ALA A 161 -19.48 6.80 5.23
CA ALA A 161 -18.10 6.66 4.78
C ALA A 161 -18.06 6.87 3.25
N VAL A 162 -17.09 7.63 2.76
CA VAL A 162 -16.99 8.03 1.34
C VAL A 162 -15.68 7.54 0.77
N ALA A 163 -15.73 6.83 -0.35
CA ALA A 163 -14.55 6.35 -1.07
C ALA A 163 -14.54 6.88 -2.51
N HIS A 164 -13.33 7.17 -3.00
CA HIS A 164 -13.07 7.57 -4.39
C HIS A 164 -12.09 6.58 -5.02
N ASN A 165 -12.33 6.20 -6.27
CA ASN A 165 -11.60 5.16 -6.99
C ASN A 165 -11.51 3.87 -6.17
N LEU A 166 -12.66 3.36 -5.72
CA LEU A 166 -12.76 2.19 -4.88
C LEU A 166 -12.66 0.92 -5.73
N TYR A 167 -11.86 -0.03 -5.25
CA TYR A 167 -11.76 -1.41 -5.70
C TYR A 167 -11.96 -2.32 -4.50
N VAL A 168 -12.81 -3.32 -4.64
CA VAL A 168 -13.04 -4.35 -3.63
C VAL A 168 -12.85 -5.69 -4.32
N ASP A 169 -11.86 -6.45 -3.85
CA ASP A 169 -11.46 -7.72 -4.43
C ASP A 169 -12.18 -8.82 -3.64
N LEU A 170 -13.35 -9.21 -4.16
CA LEU A 170 -14.31 -10.04 -3.44
C LEU A 170 -14.06 -11.53 -3.68
N ASP A 171 -14.20 -12.32 -2.62
CA ASP A 171 -14.44 -13.76 -2.68
C ASP A 171 -15.94 -14.05 -2.79
N ASP A 172 -16.73 -13.31 -2.00
CA ASP A 172 -18.19 -13.43 -1.94
C ASP A 172 -18.84 -12.06 -1.67
N LEU A 173 -19.99 -11.81 -2.28
CA LEU A 173 -20.84 -10.65 -2.04
C LEU A 173 -22.30 -11.09 -2.06
N SER A 174 -23.02 -10.77 -1.00
CA SER A 174 -24.48 -10.90 -0.90
C SER A 174 -25.13 -9.59 -0.48
N GLY A 175 -26.37 -9.40 -0.93
CA GLY A 175 -27.17 -8.19 -0.71
C GLY A 175 -28.20 -8.02 -1.82
N GLU A 176 -29.07 -7.03 -1.67
CA GLU A 176 -30.09 -6.68 -2.67
C GLU A 176 -29.56 -5.54 -3.56
N ALA A 177 -29.27 -5.85 -4.82
CA ALA A 177 -28.61 -4.91 -5.73
C ALA A 177 -29.55 -4.37 -6.82
N THR A 178 -29.55 -3.05 -6.99
CA THR A 178 -30.20 -2.33 -8.09
C THR A 178 -29.16 -1.60 -8.90
N PHE A 179 -29.15 -1.81 -10.21
CA PHE A 179 -28.23 -1.16 -11.15
C PHE A 179 -29.01 -0.26 -12.12
N GLU A 180 -28.52 0.97 -12.30
CA GLU A 180 -29.05 1.90 -13.29
C GLU A 180 -28.13 1.92 -14.52
N ASP A 181 -28.72 1.74 -15.70
CA ASP A 181 -28.02 1.70 -17.00
C ASP A 181 -26.94 0.62 -17.07
N ILE A 182 -27.28 -0.62 -16.70
CA ILE A 182 -26.32 -1.74 -16.67
C ILE A 182 -26.02 -2.29 -18.07
N ASP A 183 -24.74 -2.47 -18.37
CA ASP A 183 -24.23 -3.27 -19.49
C ASP A 183 -23.63 -4.55 -18.93
N ILE A 184 -24.01 -5.69 -19.50
CA ILE A 184 -23.56 -7.03 -19.09
C ILE A 184 -22.86 -7.69 -20.28
N GLY A 185 -21.67 -8.24 -20.06
CA GLY A 185 -20.93 -8.95 -21.11
C GLY A 185 -20.01 -8.06 -21.96
N VAL A 186 -19.60 -6.91 -21.42
CA VAL A 186 -18.55 -6.11 -22.05
C VAL A 186 -17.18 -6.72 -21.75
N ALA A 187 -16.20 -6.54 -22.64
CA ALA A 187 -14.83 -6.92 -22.34
C ALA A 187 -14.27 -6.00 -21.25
N ALA A 188 -13.63 -6.56 -20.23
CA ALA A 188 -13.06 -5.80 -19.11
C ALA A 188 -12.15 -4.65 -19.59
N GLY A 189 -11.33 -4.88 -20.61
CA GLY A 189 -10.42 -3.91 -21.22
C GLY A 189 -11.10 -2.82 -22.04
N ALA A 190 -12.36 -3.02 -22.43
CA ALA A 190 -13.17 -2.06 -23.16
C ALA A 190 -14.20 -1.35 -22.27
N LYS A 191 -14.18 -1.58 -20.96
CA LYS A 191 -15.09 -0.92 -20.03
C LYS A 191 -14.90 0.60 -20.10
N THR A 192 -15.99 1.32 -19.89
CA THR A 192 -16.03 2.79 -19.96
C THR A 192 -16.42 3.45 -18.64
N ARG A 193 -16.87 2.65 -17.67
CA ARG A 193 -17.27 3.13 -16.34
C ARG A 193 -16.36 2.57 -15.26
N GLY A 194 -16.25 3.31 -14.17
CA GLY A 194 -15.42 2.97 -13.03
C GLY A 194 -13.93 3.20 -13.27
N PRO A 195 -13.13 3.10 -12.20
CA PRO A 195 -11.70 3.33 -12.22
C PRO A 195 -10.97 2.40 -13.19
N ALA A 196 -9.74 2.74 -13.60
CA ALA A 196 -8.96 1.91 -14.53
C ALA A 196 -8.91 0.42 -14.10
N LEU A 197 -8.75 -0.51 -15.04
CA LEU A 197 -8.69 -1.94 -14.68
C LEU A 197 -7.66 -2.20 -13.58
N ALA A 198 -8.07 -3.00 -12.60
CA ALA A 198 -7.17 -3.51 -11.58
C ALA A 198 -6.02 -4.30 -12.23
N LYS A 199 -4.88 -4.32 -11.55
CA LYS A 199 -3.71 -5.09 -12.01
C LYS A 199 -4.07 -6.58 -12.10
N ASN A 200 -3.34 -7.33 -12.92
CA ASN A 200 -3.55 -8.78 -13.09
C ASN A 200 -4.98 -9.19 -13.54
N THR A 201 -5.72 -8.27 -14.18
CA THR A 201 -7.03 -8.55 -14.75
C THR A 201 -6.93 -8.90 -16.24
N PRO A 202 -7.54 -10.02 -16.70
CA PRO A 202 -7.61 -10.34 -18.12
C PRO A 202 -8.46 -9.31 -18.89
N THR A 203 -7.84 -8.56 -19.81
CA THR A 203 -8.53 -7.49 -20.58
C THR A 203 -9.66 -8.01 -21.47
N GLY A 204 -9.57 -9.24 -21.97
CA GLY A 204 -10.64 -9.88 -22.73
C GLY A 204 -11.72 -10.55 -21.88
N GLY A 205 -11.61 -10.49 -20.55
CA GLY A 205 -12.52 -11.15 -19.62
C GLY A 205 -13.92 -10.53 -19.63
N PHE A 206 -14.90 -11.31 -19.17
CA PHE A 206 -16.26 -10.83 -18.95
C PHE A 206 -16.27 -9.71 -17.89
N ALA A 207 -17.00 -8.64 -18.17
CA ALA A 207 -17.27 -7.57 -17.24
C ALA A 207 -18.72 -7.09 -17.33
N GLN A 208 -19.15 -6.47 -16.24
CA GLN A 208 -20.41 -5.76 -16.12
C GLN A 208 -20.09 -4.33 -15.70
N GLN A 209 -20.89 -3.36 -16.14
CA GLN A 209 -20.73 -1.96 -15.74
C GLN A 209 -22.08 -1.28 -15.64
N ALA A 210 -22.24 -0.31 -14.74
CA ALA A 210 -23.47 0.45 -14.57
C ALA A 210 -23.14 1.92 -14.27
N ARG A 211 -24.04 2.85 -14.62
CA ARG A 211 -23.86 4.26 -14.24
C ARG A 211 -23.92 4.41 -12.73
N LYS A 212 -24.87 3.73 -12.09
CA LYS A 212 -25.05 3.73 -10.65
C LYS A 212 -25.41 2.32 -10.18
N ALA A 213 -24.91 1.95 -9.02
CA ALA A 213 -25.29 0.74 -8.30
C ALA A 213 -25.70 1.10 -6.88
N THR A 214 -26.80 0.52 -6.42
CA THR A 214 -27.23 0.59 -5.02
C THR A 214 -27.35 -0.83 -4.51
N ILE A 215 -26.65 -1.17 -3.44
CA ILE A 215 -26.71 -2.48 -2.80
C ILE A 215 -27.15 -2.28 -1.36
N GLU A 216 -28.23 -2.94 -0.97
CA GLU A 216 -28.76 -2.95 0.40
C GLU A 216 -28.38 -4.25 1.10
N ASP A 217 -28.28 -4.22 2.43
CA ASP A 217 -27.89 -5.37 3.28
C ASP A 217 -26.58 -6.03 2.82
N VAL A 218 -25.58 -5.20 2.54
CA VAL A 218 -24.28 -5.61 2.00
C VAL A 218 -23.56 -6.52 2.98
N LYS A 219 -23.15 -7.69 2.52
CA LYS A 219 -22.24 -8.61 3.19
C LYS A 219 -21.20 -9.09 2.20
N GLN A 220 -19.94 -8.76 2.46
CA GLN A 220 -18.83 -8.96 1.56
C GLN A 220 -17.68 -9.65 2.28
N THR A 221 -17.23 -10.75 1.71
CA THR A 221 -15.96 -11.38 2.08
C THR A 221 -14.94 -10.99 1.03
N ALA A 222 -13.90 -10.28 1.43
CA ALA A 222 -12.91 -9.70 0.52
C ALA A 222 -11.48 -10.08 0.90
N TRP A 223 -10.62 -10.17 -0.11
CA TRP A 223 -9.18 -10.37 0.04
C TRP A 223 -8.45 -9.03 0.16
N ALA A 224 -8.94 -8.01 -0.56
CA ALA A 224 -8.39 -6.67 -0.54
C ALA A 224 -9.44 -5.60 -0.79
N THR A 225 -9.13 -4.39 -0.34
CA THR A 225 -9.85 -3.17 -0.70
C THR A 225 -8.84 -2.08 -0.91
N THR A 226 -8.90 -1.44 -2.07
CA THR A 226 -8.03 -0.33 -2.45
C THR A 226 -8.89 0.86 -2.82
N ALA A 227 -8.52 2.05 -2.36
CA ALA A 227 -9.20 3.28 -2.77
C ALA A 227 -8.18 4.39 -3.00
N GLY A 228 -8.45 5.27 -3.97
CA GLY A 228 -7.66 6.50 -4.13
C GLY A 228 -7.80 7.41 -2.91
N THR A 229 -8.99 7.49 -2.32
CA THR A 229 -9.23 8.12 -1.02
C THR A 229 -10.37 7.41 -0.32
N PHE A 230 -10.23 7.18 0.99
CA PHE A 230 -11.30 6.60 1.81
C PHE A 230 -11.49 7.41 3.09
N LYS A 231 -12.58 8.17 3.16
CA LYS A 231 -12.99 8.95 4.32
C LYS A 231 -13.96 8.15 5.19
N LEU A 232 -13.48 7.65 6.31
CA LEU A 232 -14.26 6.90 7.29
C LEU A 232 -14.90 7.84 8.32
N SER A 233 -16.08 8.38 8.00
CA SER A 233 -16.83 9.27 8.90
C SER A 233 -17.19 8.56 10.20
N GLY A 234 -16.83 9.14 11.36
CA GLY A 234 -17.13 8.53 12.66
C GLY A 234 -16.40 7.21 12.91
N LEU A 235 -15.21 7.05 12.33
CA LEU A 235 -14.34 5.88 12.52
C LEU A 235 -14.21 5.51 14.01
N HIS A 236 -14.56 4.26 14.31
CA HIS A 236 -14.26 3.62 15.59
C HIS A 236 -13.61 2.27 15.32
N MET A 237 -12.49 1.99 15.99
CA MET A 237 -11.70 0.78 15.81
C MET A 237 -11.44 0.13 17.16
N SER A 238 -11.65 -1.17 17.26
CA SER A 238 -11.48 -1.95 18.47
C SER A 238 -10.87 -3.32 18.19
N LEU A 239 -10.09 -3.81 19.16
CA LEU A 239 -9.51 -5.15 19.13
C LEU A 239 -10.25 -6.04 20.12
N HIS A 240 -10.64 -7.24 19.68
CA HIS A 240 -11.36 -8.21 20.48
C HIS A 240 -10.58 -9.51 20.58
N LYS A 241 -10.66 -10.18 21.73
CA LYS A 241 -10.23 -11.57 21.87
C LYS A 241 -11.29 -12.50 21.29
N GLY A 242 -10.86 -13.55 20.61
CA GLY A 242 -11.73 -14.52 19.93
C GLY A 242 -12.22 -14.02 18.58
N VAL A 243 -13.21 -14.73 18.03
CA VAL A 243 -13.85 -14.45 16.74
C VAL A 243 -15.05 -13.52 16.97
N LYS A 244 -15.01 -12.30 16.42
CA LYS A 244 -16.08 -11.29 16.52
C LYS A 244 -16.34 -10.60 15.19
N GLU A 245 -16.71 -11.41 14.20
CA GLU A 245 -16.97 -10.95 12.84
C GLU A 245 -18.17 -9.98 12.77
N CYS A 246 -18.26 -9.23 11.68
CA CYS A 246 -19.40 -8.35 11.43
C CYS A 246 -20.69 -9.11 11.10
N TYR A 247 -20.59 -10.33 10.55
CA TYR A 247 -21.69 -11.25 10.27
C TYR A 247 -21.22 -12.71 10.17
#